data_AF-A0A9E6CN82-F1
#
_entry.id   AF-A0A9E6CN82-F1
#
_cell.length_a   1.000
_cell.length_b   1.000
_cell.length_c   1.000
_cell.angle_alpha   90.00
_cell.angle_beta   90.00
_cell.angle_gamma   90.00
#
_symmetry.space_group_name_H-M   'P 1'
#
loop_
_entity.id
_entity.type
_entity.pdbx_description
1 polymer ?
#
loop_
_entity_poly.entity_id
_entity_poly.type
_entity_poly.pdbx_seq_one_letter_code
_entity_poly.pdbx_strand_id
1 'polypeptide(L)'
;MKNMNENKEFYKIPSFLKTIFKDEVELLPSVNESFELAFILNGSKYISDLGIVNILQNDTATKMSLENNSIDGVITSPPYSFAIDYVKNDEAQLNFLGYDVNDLRGKMIGLVSKDKNERLENYFRDMKSVCSEVSRIIVIVALIFAVVNIQKVKYYA
;
A
#
# COMPACT_ATOMS: atom_id res chain seq x y z
N MET A 1 -46.54 -12.28 7.52
CA MET A 1 -45.06 -12.17 7.52
C MET A 1 -44.71 -10.72 7.20
N LYS A 2 -44.11 -10.00 8.15
CA LYS A 2 -43.74 -8.58 7.99
C LYS A 2 -42.38 -8.51 7.29
N ASN A 3 -42.32 -7.84 6.15
CA ASN A 3 -41.06 -7.46 5.50
C ASN A 3 -40.33 -6.44 6.37
N MET A 4 -39.17 -6.80 6.91
CA MET A 4 -38.22 -5.85 7.50
C MET A 4 -37.29 -5.36 6.39
N ASN A 5 -37.61 -4.17 5.85
CA ASN A 5 -36.62 -3.36 5.15
C ASN A 5 -35.66 -2.79 6.21
N GLU A 6 -34.49 -3.40 6.36
CA GLU A 6 -33.40 -2.81 7.13
C GLU A 6 -32.85 -1.60 6.37
N ASN A 7 -33.26 -0.40 6.78
CA ASN A 7 -32.55 0.83 6.43
C ASN A 7 -31.16 0.77 7.06
N LYS A 8 -30.17 0.31 6.30
CA LYS A 8 -28.75 0.48 6.65
C LYS A 8 -28.41 1.95 6.49
N GLU A 9 -28.60 2.73 7.55
CA GLU A 9 -28.05 4.08 7.63
C GLU A 9 -26.53 3.95 7.72
N PHE A 10 -25.84 4.22 6.60
CA PHE A 10 -24.41 4.47 6.63
C PHE A 10 -24.20 5.81 7.34
N TYR A 11 -23.56 5.79 8.51
CA TYR A 11 -23.05 7.00 9.13
C TYR A 11 -22.06 7.65 8.16
N LYS A 12 -22.47 8.77 7.53
CA LYS A 12 -21.54 9.61 6.77
C LYS A 12 -20.61 10.30 7.76
N ILE A 13 -19.48 9.65 8.02
CA ILE A 13 -18.37 10.28 8.73
C ILE A 13 -17.86 11.42 7.82
N PRO A 14 -17.70 12.65 8.35
CA PRO A 14 -17.07 13.73 7.59
C PRO A 14 -15.74 13.24 7.02
N SER A 15 -15.45 13.60 5.77
CA SER A 15 -14.12 13.34 5.19
C SER A 15 -13.06 13.77 6.21
N PHE A 16 -12.17 12.85 6.58
CA PHE A 16 -11.07 13.08 7.54
C PHE A 16 -10.32 14.38 7.22
N LEU A 17 -10.19 14.70 5.93
CA LEU A 17 -9.58 15.92 5.42
C LEU A 17 -10.39 17.18 5.78
N LYS A 18 -11.72 17.12 5.75
CA LYS A 18 -12.61 18.24 6.07
C LYS A 18 -12.60 18.59 7.57
N THR A 19 -12.40 17.57 8.41
CA THR A 19 -12.24 17.76 9.86
C THR A 19 -10.91 18.42 10.22
N ILE A 20 -9.85 18.19 9.42
CA ILE A 20 -8.50 18.70 9.72
C ILE A 20 -8.27 20.10 9.13
N PHE A 21 -8.69 20.35 7.89
CA PHE A 21 -8.31 21.58 7.16
C PHE A 21 -9.42 22.63 7.09
N LYS A 22 -10.65 22.31 7.54
CA LYS A 22 -11.86 23.12 7.31
C LYS A 22 -12.00 23.49 5.82
N ASP A 23 -12.93 24.39 5.47
CA ASP A 23 -13.25 24.76 4.08
C ASP A 23 -12.19 25.68 3.41
N GLU A 24 -10.98 25.80 3.97
CA GLU A 24 -9.98 26.80 3.56
C GLU A 24 -8.88 26.26 2.63
N VAL A 25 -8.86 24.95 2.31
CA VAL A 25 -7.79 24.34 1.51
C VAL A 25 -8.35 23.43 0.41
N GLU A 26 -7.99 23.71 -0.85
CA GLU A 26 -8.24 22.84 -1.99
C GLU A 26 -6.96 22.03 -2.31
N LEU A 27 -7.05 20.70 -2.21
CA LEU A 27 -5.90 19.81 -2.43
C LEU A 27 -5.73 19.48 -3.92
N LEU A 28 -4.52 19.67 -4.44
CA LEU A 28 -4.18 19.30 -5.81
C LEU A 28 -4.00 17.77 -5.95
N PRO A 29 -4.16 17.19 -7.16
CA PRO A 29 -4.33 15.75 -7.33
C PRO A 29 -3.08 14.88 -7.20
N SER A 30 -1.89 15.46 -7.02
CA SER A 30 -0.64 14.69 -6.91
C SER A 30 0.00 14.93 -5.55
N VAL A 31 -0.38 14.13 -4.56
CA VAL A 31 0.11 14.28 -3.19
C VAL A 31 0.54 12.92 -2.67
N ASN A 32 1.79 12.55 -2.93
CA ASN A 32 2.46 11.47 -2.22
C ASN A 32 3.36 12.07 -1.12
N GLU A 33 4.30 12.93 -1.51
CA GLU A 33 5.24 13.55 -0.56
C GLU A 33 4.55 14.49 0.43
N SER A 34 3.57 15.29 -0.01
CA SER A 34 2.88 16.19 0.90
C SER A 34 1.94 15.47 1.87
N PHE A 35 1.53 14.22 1.59
CA PHE A 35 0.73 13.44 2.54
C PHE A 35 1.60 12.92 3.68
N GLU A 36 2.77 12.36 3.36
CA GLU A 36 3.72 11.89 4.38
C GLU A 36 4.20 13.06 5.25
N LEU A 37 4.57 14.19 4.64
CA LEU A 37 4.95 15.40 5.36
C LEU A 37 3.81 15.97 6.19
N ALA A 38 2.58 16.03 5.66
CA ALA A 38 1.43 16.48 6.42
C ALA A 38 1.08 15.52 7.56
N PHE A 39 1.22 14.22 7.37
CA PHE A 39 1.00 13.21 8.41
C PHE A 39 2.03 13.37 9.54
N ILE A 40 3.31 13.51 9.20
CA ILE A 40 4.38 13.73 10.18
C ILE A 40 4.19 15.06 10.91
N LEU A 41 3.95 16.16 10.19
CA LEU A 41 3.78 17.49 10.79
C LEU A 41 2.54 17.56 11.68
N ASN A 42 1.39 17.03 11.24
CA ASN A 42 0.16 17.04 12.04
C ASN A 42 0.16 15.99 13.15
N GLY A 43 0.88 14.89 12.95
CA GLY A 43 1.04 13.81 13.93
C GLY A 43 2.08 14.13 15.01
N SER A 44 3.09 14.95 14.70
CA SER A 44 4.20 15.28 15.61
C SER A 44 3.75 15.85 16.96
N LYS A 45 2.65 16.60 16.99
CA LYS A 45 2.06 17.12 18.24
C LYS A 45 1.40 16.03 19.11
N TYR A 46 1.16 14.85 18.55
CA TYR A 46 0.60 13.67 19.21
C TYR A 46 1.64 12.54 19.40
N ILE A 47 2.80 12.63 18.74
CA ILE A 47 3.90 11.68 18.86
C ILE A 47 4.90 12.27 19.86
N SER A 48 4.76 11.90 21.12
CA SER A 48 5.70 12.31 22.18
C SER A 48 7.02 11.54 22.13
N ASP A 49 6.97 10.28 21.68
CA ASP A 49 8.12 9.40 21.51
C ASP A 49 7.97 8.58 20.23
N LEU A 50 9.08 8.34 19.54
CA LEU A 50 9.12 7.37 18.44
C LEU A 50 9.06 5.96 19.05
N GLY A 51 8.07 5.17 18.64
CA GLY A 51 7.91 3.80 19.11
C GLY A 51 9.05 2.86 18.68
N ILE A 52 8.93 1.58 19.03
CA ILE A 52 9.90 0.55 18.65
C ILE A 52 9.71 0.19 17.18
N VAL A 53 10.80 0.22 16.40
CA VAL A 53 10.83 -0.22 15.00
C VAL A 53 11.43 -1.61 14.91
N ASN A 54 10.65 -2.57 14.41
CA ASN A 54 11.11 -3.92 14.13
C ASN A 54 11.18 -4.14 12.61
N ILE A 55 12.36 -4.51 12.10
CA ILE A 55 12.58 -4.77 10.67
C ILE A 55 12.62 -6.29 10.44
N LEU A 56 11.63 -6.81 9.71
CA LEU A 56 11.53 -8.23 9.35
C LEU A 56 12.18 -8.48 7.98
N GLN A 57 13.51 -8.42 7.92
CA GLN A 57 14.26 -8.41 6.65
C GLN A 57 14.07 -9.67 5.77
N ASN A 58 13.70 -10.80 6.39
CA ASN A 58 13.52 -12.08 5.69
C ASN A 58 12.06 -12.41 5.36
N ASP A 59 11.12 -11.55 5.76
CA ASP A 59 9.70 -11.74 5.50
C ASP A 59 9.29 -11.16 4.15
N THR A 60 8.17 -11.67 3.62
CA THR A 60 7.53 -11.10 2.43
C THR A 60 6.10 -10.70 2.77
N ALA A 61 5.51 -9.83 1.95
CA ALA A 61 4.08 -9.51 2.08
C ALA A 61 3.18 -10.75 1.91
N THR A 62 3.67 -11.81 1.26
CA THR A 62 2.98 -13.08 1.04
C THR A 62 3.17 -14.10 2.17
N LYS A 63 4.10 -13.84 3.12
CA LYS A 63 4.37 -14.68 4.28
C LYS A 63 5.10 -13.87 5.36
N MET A 64 4.39 -13.52 6.43
CA MET A 64 4.92 -12.74 7.55
C MET A 64 5.12 -13.62 8.79
N SER A 65 6.27 -13.51 9.43
CA SER A 65 6.64 -14.15 10.69
C SER A 65 6.03 -13.41 11.89
N LEU A 66 4.74 -13.07 11.77
CA LEU A 66 3.93 -12.40 12.77
C LEU A 66 2.82 -13.34 13.22
N GLU A 67 2.45 -13.24 14.50
CA GLU A 67 1.37 -14.04 15.07
C GLU A 67 0.00 -13.60 14.56
N ASN A 68 -0.99 -14.50 14.63
CA ASN A 68 -2.36 -14.17 14.26
C ASN A 68 -2.91 -13.10 15.21
N ASN A 69 -3.68 -12.14 14.69
CA ASN A 69 -4.29 -11.07 15.48
C ASN A 69 -3.26 -10.37 16.41
N SER A 70 -2.12 -9.97 15.86
CA SER A 70 -1.02 -9.32 16.60
C SER A 70 -0.82 -7.85 16.22
N ILE A 71 -1.47 -7.38 15.15
CA ILE A 71 -1.27 -6.05 14.58
C ILE A 71 -2.60 -5.28 14.57
N ASP A 72 -2.61 -4.05 15.07
CA ASP A 72 -3.81 -3.20 15.08
C ASP A 72 -4.13 -2.56 13.73
N GLY A 73 -3.15 -2.46 12.83
CA GLY A 73 -3.35 -1.91 11.50
C GLY A 73 -2.19 -2.12 10.55
N VAL A 74 -2.50 -2.17 9.26
CA VAL A 74 -1.51 -2.33 8.19
C VAL A 74 -1.61 -1.15 7.24
N ILE A 75 -0.48 -0.49 7.01
CA ILE A 75 -0.33 0.53 5.96
C ILE A 75 0.56 -0.10 4.89
N THR A 76 0.10 -0.10 3.64
CA THR A 76 0.83 -0.72 2.53
C THR A 76 0.53 0.00 1.22
N SER A 77 1.51 0.04 0.32
CA SER A 77 1.40 0.47 -1.07
C SER A 77 1.78 -0.70 -1.99
N PRO A 78 0.86 -1.65 -2.24
CA PRO A 78 1.21 -2.83 -3.03
C PRO A 78 1.60 -2.44 -4.47
N PRO A 79 2.40 -3.26 -5.17
CA PRO A 79 2.74 -3.01 -6.57
C PRO A 79 1.46 -2.96 -7.42
N TYR A 80 1.44 -2.15 -8.47
CA TYR A 80 0.31 -2.10 -9.39
C TYR A 80 0.33 -3.29 -10.35
N SER A 81 -0.83 -3.81 -10.75
CA SER A 81 -0.92 -4.89 -11.76
C SER A 81 -0.28 -4.53 -13.10
N PHE A 82 -0.21 -3.23 -13.41
CA PHE A 82 0.49 -2.68 -14.58
C PHE A 82 1.96 -2.30 -14.29
N ALA A 83 2.56 -2.89 -13.25
CA ALA A 83 3.85 -2.50 -12.69
C ALA A 83 4.89 -2.21 -13.79
N ILE A 84 5.32 -0.95 -13.79
CA ILE A 84 6.65 -0.55 -14.24
C ILE A 84 7.64 -1.52 -13.59
N ASP A 85 8.57 -2.05 -14.36
CA ASP A 85 9.61 -2.94 -13.84
C ASP A 85 10.55 -2.11 -12.94
N TYR A 86 10.21 -2.00 -11.65
CA TYR A 86 10.98 -1.25 -10.65
C TYR A 86 12.41 -1.76 -10.56
N VAL A 87 12.61 -3.08 -10.72
CA VAL A 87 13.93 -3.70 -10.75
C VAL A 87 14.76 -3.17 -11.91
N LYS A 88 14.14 -3.01 -13.08
CA LYS A 88 14.79 -2.38 -14.24
C LYS A 88 14.99 -0.88 -14.05
N ASN A 89 14.03 -0.18 -13.44
CA ASN A 89 14.11 1.25 -13.21
C ASN A 89 15.29 1.61 -12.30
N ASP A 90 15.51 0.80 -11.26
CA ASP A 90 16.49 1.06 -10.21
C ASP A 90 17.75 0.18 -10.34
N GLU A 91 17.92 -0.47 -11.49
CA GLU A 91 18.95 -1.48 -11.75
C GLU A 91 20.37 -0.98 -11.43
N ALA A 92 20.70 0.26 -11.81
CA ALA A 92 22.01 0.84 -11.53
C ALA A 92 22.28 0.98 -10.02
N GLN A 93 21.27 1.37 -9.24
CA GLN A 93 21.40 1.52 -7.79
C GLN A 93 21.45 0.14 -7.10
N LEU A 94 20.63 -0.81 -7.54
CA LEU A 94 20.62 -2.17 -7.03
C LEU A 94 21.96 -2.88 -7.27
N ASN A 95 22.52 -2.74 -8.47
CA ASN A 95 23.85 -3.26 -8.81
C ASN A 95 24.94 -2.59 -7.98
N PHE A 96 24.88 -1.27 -7.78
CA PHE A 96 25.84 -0.55 -6.92
C PHE A 96 25.81 -1.05 -5.47
N LEU A 97 24.62 -1.39 -4.95
CA LEU A 97 24.43 -1.96 -3.62
C LEU A 97 24.76 -3.47 -3.54
N GLY A 98 25.13 -4.11 -4.66
CA GLY A 98 25.54 -5.51 -4.71
C GLY A 98 24.38 -6.51 -4.77
N TYR A 99 23.17 -6.09 -5.13
CA TYR A 99 22.03 -6.99 -5.30
C TYR A 99 22.04 -7.69 -6.66
N ASP A 100 21.60 -8.95 -6.68
CA ASP A 100 21.28 -9.65 -7.92
C ASP A 100 19.87 -9.26 -8.40
N VAL A 101 19.86 -8.45 -9.45
CA VAL A 101 18.67 -7.89 -10.11
C VAL A 101 17.77 -9.00 -10.67
N ASN A 102 18.32 -10.12 -11.13
CA ASN A 102 17.53 -11.23 -11.67
C ASN A 102 16.87 -12.04 -10.56
N ASP A 103 17.60 -12.31 -9.48
CA ASP A 103 17.05 -12.94 -8.28
C ASP A 103 15.92 -12.09 -7.67
N LEU A 104 16.15 -10.78 -7.54
CA LEU A 104 15.15 -9.85 -7.01
C LEU A 104 13.89 -9.83 -7.87
N ARG A 105 14.04 -9.74 -9.20
CA ARG A 105 12.90 -9.78 -10.13
C ARG A 105 12.08 -11.06 -9.99
N GLY A 106 12.72 -12.21 -9.76
CA GLY A 106 12.05 -13.49 -9.56
C GLY A 106 11.22 -13.57 -8.27
N LYS A 107 11.43 -12.66 -7.32
CA LYS A 107 10.74 -12.61 -6.02
C LYS A 107 9.67 -11.51 -5.94
N MET A 108 9.61 -10.61 -6.91
CA MET A 108 8.70 -9.47 -6.90
C MET A 108 7.32 -9.79 -7.48
N ILE A 109 6.29 -9.41 -6.73
CA ILE A 109 4.88 -9.55 -7.12
C ILE A 109 4.64 -8.80 -8.44
N GLY A 110 4.08 -9.50 -9.43
CA GLY A 110 3.73 -8.94 -10.74
C GLY A 110 4.88 -8.81 -11.75
N LEU A 111 6.10 -9.26 -11.42
CA LEU A 111 7.24 -9.28 -12.34
C LEU A 111 7.66 -10.70 -12.79
N VAL A 112 7.05 -11.75 -12.21
CA VAL A 112 7.32 -13.15 -12.55
C VAL A 112 6.62 -13.54 -13.85
N SER A 113 7.39 -14.02 -14.83
CA SER A 113 7.06 -14.31 -16.24
C SER A 113 7.39 -13.18 -17.23
N LYS A 114 7.70 -13.58 -18.48
CA LYS A 114 7.85 -12.67 -19.63
C LYS A 114 6.52 -12.43 -20.35
N ASP A 115 5.52 -13.29 -20.15
CA ASP A 115 4.19 -13.14 -20.72
C ASP A 115 3.32 -12.20 -19.87
N LYS A 116 2.56 -11.32 -20.53
CA LYS A 116 1.76 -10.30 -19.84
C LYS A 116 0.55 -10.89 -19.11
N ASN A 117 -0.10 -11.90 -19.70
CA ASN A 117 -1.28 -12.51 -19.09
C ASN A 117 -0.85 -13.34 -17.87
N GLU A 118 0.22 -14.12 -18.02
CA GLU A 118 0.79 -14.90 -16.92
C GLU A 118 1.27 -14.00 -15.76
N ARG A 119 1.92 -12.86 -16.06
CA ARG A 119 2.28 -11.86 -15.04
C ARG A 119 1.07 -11.35 -14.28
N LEU A 120 -0.05 -11.11 -14.96
CA LEU A 120 -1.28 -10.62 -14.36
C LEU A 120 -1.93 -11.69 -13.48
N GLU A 121 -1.96 -12.95 -13.93
CA GLU A 121 -2.45 -14.08 -13.14
C GLU A 121 -1.59 -14.30 -11.89
N ASN A 122 -0.26 -14.28 -12.05
CA ASN A 122 0.69 -14.36 -10.94
C ASN A 122 0.47 -13.21 -9.95
N TYR A 123 0.29 -11.97 -10.44
CA TYR A 123 -0.02 -10.82 -9.60
C TYR A 123 -1.27 -11.05 -8.75
N PHE A 124 -2.39 -11.49 -9.34
CA PHE A 124 -3.63 -11.72 -8.58
C PHE A 124 -3.48 -12.86 -7.57
N ARG A 125 -2.78 -13.93 -7.93
CA ARG A 125 -2.47 -15.04 -7.02
C ARG A 125 -1.68 -14.54 -5.81
N ASP A 126 -0.62 -13.79 -6.04
CA ASP A 126 0.27 -13.33 -4.99
C ASP A 126 -0.44 -12.28 -4.11
N MET A 127 -1.20 -11.36 -4.71
CA MET A 127 -2.01 -10.38 -3.97
C MET A 127 -3.10 -11.04 -3.12
N LYS A 128 -3.67 -12.18 -3.57
CA LYS A 128 -4.58 -12.96 -2.73
C LYS A 128 -3.85 -13.51 -1.49
N SER A 129 -2.60 -13.95 -1.64
CA SER A 129 -1.76 -14.36 -0.52
C SER A 129 -1.47 -13.19 0.42
N VAL A 130 -1.15 -12.01 -0.12
CA VAL A 130 -0.95 -10.79 0.68
C VAL A 130 -2.19 -10.46 1.49
N CYS A 131 -3.37 -10.41 0.85
CA CYS A 131 -4.63 -10.15 1.54
C CYS A 131 -4.93 -11.20 2.63
N SER A 132 -4.59 -12.46 2.39
CA SER A 132 -4.75 -13.53 3.38
C SER A 132 -3.83 -13.33 4.59
N GLU A 133 -2.55 -13.00 4.37
CA GLU A 133 -1.60 -12.74 5.47
C GLU A 133 -1.97 -11.49 6.26
N VAL A 134 -2.35 -10.40 5.57
CA VAL A 134 -2.83 -9.18 6.22
C VAL A 134 -4.07 -9.46 7.06
N SER A 135 -5.03 -10.23 6.52
CA SER A 135 -6.23 -10.62 7.27
C SER A 135 -5.92 -11.52 8.47
N ARG A 136 -4.86 -12.32 8.41
CA ARG A 136 -4.46 -13.23 9.48
C ARG A 136 -3.87 -12.47 10.68
N ILE A 137 -3.09 -11.43 10.44
CA ILE A 137 -2.35 -10.70 11.48
C ILE A 137 -3.14 -9.55 12.12
N ILE A 138 -4.17 -9.03 11.46
CA ILE A 138 -4.91 -7.84 11.94
C ILE A 138 -5.92 -8.18 13.05
N VAL A 139 -5.98 -7.35 14.10
CA VAL A 139 -6.98 -7.41 15.19
C VAL A 139 -8.21 -6.54 14.92
N ILE A 140 -8.01 -5.30 14.47
CA ILE A 140 -9.05 -4.29 14.21
C ILE A 140 -8.82 -3.69 12.82
N VAL A 141 -9.90 -3.45 12.07
CA VAL A 141 -9.83 -2.96 10.68
C VAL A 141 -9.11 -1.60 10.61
N ALA A 142 -7.99 -1.53 9.89
CA ALA A 142 -7.34 -0.27 9.52
C ALA A 142 -6.95 -0.23 8.03
N LEU A 143 -7.00 0.99 7.49
CA LEU A 143 -6.99 1.40 6.07
C LEU A 143 -5.87 0.80 5.20
N ILE A 144 -6.27 0.20 4.08
CA ILE A 144 -5.39 -0.06 2.93
C ILE A 144 -5.25 1.25 2.13
N PHE A 145 -4.07 1.88 2.14
CA PHE A 145 -3.75 2.98 1.23
C PHE A 145 -3.26 2.44 -0.11
N ALA A 146 -4.17 2.16 -1.04
CA ALA A 146 -3.78 2.02 -2.45
C ALA A 146 -3.44 3.43 -3.01
N VAL A 147 -2.16 3.81 -3.02
CA VAL A 147 -1.72 5.11 -3.55
C VAL A 147 -1.72 5.09 -5.09
N VAL A 148 -2.90 5.08 -5.71
CA VAL A 148 -3.08 5.02 -7.17
C VAL A 148 -2.30 6.15 -7.86
N ASN A 149 -1.11 5.83 -8.38
CA ASN A 149 -0.28 6.77 -9.12
C ASN A 149 -0.59 6.61 -10.62
N ILE A 150 -1.63 7.31 -11.09
CA ILE A 150 -1.87 7.43 -12.53
C ILE A 150 -0.93 8.52 -13.04
N GLN A 151 0.32 8.16 -13.35
CA GLN A 151 1.15 9.02 -14.17
C GLN A 151 0.57 9.01 -15.60
N LYS A 152 -0.18 10.07 -15.96
CA LYS A 152 -0.52 10.37 -17.34
C LYS A 152 0.80 10.68 -18.07
N VAL A 153 1.35 9.70 -18.77
CA VAL A 153 2.44 9.94 -19.74
C VAL A 153 1.85 10.75 -20.90
N LYS A 154 2.12 12.05 -20.94
CA LYS A 154 1.91 12.86 -22.13
C LYS A 154 3.07 12.60 -23.08
N TYR A 155 2.81 11.92 -24.19
CA TYR A 155 3.70 11.95 -25.34
C TYR A 155 3.53 13.31 -26.02
N TYR A 156 4.59 14.12 -26.00
CA TYR A 156 4.72 15.22 -26.95
C TYR A 156 5.43 14.64 -28.18
N ALA A 157 4.72 14.64 -29.31
CA ALA A 157 5.29 14.42 -30.64
C ALA A 157 5.78 15.76 -31.21
#